data_AF-A0A0S3SH56-F1
#
_entry.id   AF-A0A0S3SH56-F1
#
_cell.length_a   1.000
_cell.length_b   1.000
_cell.length_c   1.000
_cell.angle_alpha   90.00
_cell.angle_beta   90.00
_cell.angle_gamma   90.00
#
_symmetry.space_group_name_H-M   'P 1'
#
loop_
_entity.id
_entity.type
_entity.pdbx_description
1 polymer ?
#
loop_
_entity_poly.entity_id
_entity_poly.type
_entity_poly.pdbx_seq_one_letter_code
_entity_poly.pdbx_strand_id
1 'polypeptide(L)'
;MAVLARWEPRHGRFRFRHPWKQYLKLGNQIRLCAYKIKALSVFLFRSDQTPYEIRSRIEEPCANIIMESGKALKESSLMLKQFAKSGMANPHVANAKNASESLKSVLRTNPWEGADHLQIIPAATVASLLIDIVFCVEKICEAVEELANLANFEPSEILHRGTVQPIPDTDGAVHVITIAE
;
A
#
# COMPACT_ATOMS: atom_id res chain seq x y z
N MET A 1 21.26 23.56 23.77
CA MET A 1 20.35 22.49 24.24
C MET A 1 19.12 22.51 23.36
N ALA A 2 18.90 21.47 22.55
CA ALA A 2 17.67 21.36 21.77
C ALA A 2 16.55 20.84 22.69
N VAL A 3 15.57 21.70 22.94
CA VAL A 3 14.34 21.32 23.65
C VAL A 3 13.53 20.49 22.65
N LEU A 4 13.45 19.18 22.88
CA LEU A 4 12.61 18.29 22.08
C LEU A 4 11.17 18.85 22.12
N ALA A 5 10.54 19.01 20.95
CA ALA A 5 9.14 19.38 20.89
C ALA A 5 8.32 18.22 21.48
N ARG A 6 7.26 18.50 22.28
CA ARG A 6 6.41 17.47 22.93
C ARG A 6 5.80 16.41 22.00
N TRP A 7 5.90 16.60 20.69
CA TRP A 7 5.46 15.67 19.65
C TRP A 7 6.53 14.66 19.21
N GLU A 8 7.79 14.82 19.62
CA GLU A 8 8.86 13.88 19.30
C GLU A 8 8.70 12.63 20.18
N PRO A 9 8.46 11.44 19.58
CA PRO A 9 8.34 10.21 20.35
C PRO A 9 9.62 9.99 21.17
N ARG A 10 9.47 9.69 22.47
CA ARG A 10 10.58 9.11 23.26
C ARG A 10 11.15 7.94 22.46
N HIS A 11 12.46 7.95 22.20
CA HIS A 11 13.15 7.04 21.28
C HIS A 11 12.91 5.57 21.64
N GLY A 12 11.84 4.98 21.08
CA GLY A 12 11.53 3.56 21.14
C GLY A 12 12.22 2.84 19.97
N ARG A 13 11.43 2.28 19.04
CA ARG A 13 11.94 1.70 17.78
C ARG A 13 12.60 2.72 16.84
N PHE A 14 12.43 4.01 17.14
CA PHE A 14 12.98 5.13 16.37
C PHE A 14 14.38 5.48 16.88
N ARG A 15 15.41 5.22 16.05
CA ARG A 15 16.82 5.48 16.36
C ARG A 15 17.11 6.99 16.45
N PHE A 16 18.24 7.36 17.05
CA PHE A 16 18.74 8.74 17.01
C PHE A 16 19.02 9.16 15.55
N ARG A 17 18.77 10.44 15.20
CA ARG A 17 18.83 10.98 13.82
C ARG A 17 17.82 10.36 12.83
N HIS A 18 16.62 10.04 13.29
CA HIS A 18 15.54 9.52 12.45
C HIS A 18 15.18 10.50 11.30
N PRO A 19 14.87 10.01 10.08
CA PRO A 19 14.55 10.85 8.92
C PRO A 19 13.14 11.48 8.98
N TRP A 20 12.91 12.37 9.95
CA TRP A 20 11.60 13.01 10.18
C TRP A 20 11.08 13.82 8.98
N LYS A 21 11.98 14.42 8.19
CA LYS A 21 11.61 15.18 6.99
C LYS A 21 10.91 14.29 5.95
N GLN A 22 11.30 13.03 5.84
CA GLN A 22 10.72 12.06 4.92
C GLN A 22 9.31 11.64 5.35
N TYR A 23 9.02 11.57 6.66
CA TYR A 23 7.64 11.37 7.13
C TYR A 23 6.72 12.53 6.75
N LEU A 24 7.21 13.76 6.82
CA LEU A 24 6.44 14.94 6.39
C LEU A 24 6.17 14.91 4.88
N LYS A 25 7.19 14.59 4.08
CA LYS A 25 7.07 14.41 2.62
C LYS A 25 6.05 13.32 2.28
N LEU A 26 6.18 12.15 2.89
CA LEU A 26 5.25 11.03 2.72
C LEU A 26 3.82 11.42 3.13
N GLY A 27 3.65 12.08 4.28
CA GLY A 27 2.36 12.56 4.74
C GLY A 27 1.68 13.52 3.77
N ASN A 28 2.45 14.39 3.11
CA ASN A 28 1.92 15.29 2.08
C ASN A 28 1.45 14.52 0.84
N GLN A 29 2.20 13.52 0.38
CA GLN A 29 1.78 12.66 -0.74
C GLN A 29 0.49 11.89 -0.41
N ILE A 30 0.42 11.31 0.80
CA ILE A 30 -0.78 10.60 1.27
C ILE A 30 -2.00 11.51 1.29
N ARG A 31 -1.87 12.75 1.80
CA ARG A 31 -2.98 13.72 1.81
C ARG A 31 -3.45 14.07 0.40
N LEU A 32 -2.52 14.31 -0.53
CA LEU A 32 -2.85 14.57 -1.93
C LEU A 32 -3.61 13.38 -2.55
N CYS A 33 -3.18 12.14 -2.28
CA CYS A 33 -3.92 10.94 -2.65
C CYS A 33 -5.33 10.90 -2.08
N ALA A 34 -5.45 11.16 -0.78
CA ALA A 34 -6.72 11.10 -0.08
C ALA A 34 -7.74 12.08 -0.69
N TYR A 35 -7.30 13.28 -1.11
CA TYR A 35 -8.18 14.21 -1.82
C TYR A 35 -8.64 13.68 -3.18
N LYS A 36 -7.77 13.02 -3.95
CA LYS A 36 -8.13 12.39 -5.23
C LYS A 36 -9.12 11.23 -5.03
N ILE A 37 -8.87 10.37 -4.03
CA ILE A 37 -9.78 9.28 -3.66
C ILE A 37 -11.13 9.84 -3.17
N LYS A 38 -11.11 10.94 -2.41
CA LYS A 38 -12.34 11.61 -1.96
C LYS A 38 -13.12 12.14 -3.15
N ALA A 39 -12.47 12.79 -4.11
CA ALA A 39 -13.11 13.22 -5.36
C ALA A 39 -13.71 12.03 -6.11
N LEU A 40 -12.95 10.93 -6.26
CA LEU A 40 -13.42 9.70 -6.90
C LEU A 40 -14.70 9.17 -6.24
N SER A 41 -14.74 9.12 -4.90
CA SER A 41 -15.93 8.64 -4.19
C SER A 41 -17.20 9.44 -4.52
N VAL A 42 -17.07 10.77 -4.67
CA VAL A 42 -18.19 11.66 -5.01
C VAL A 42 -18.71 11.39 -6.42
N PHE A 43 -17.84 11.04 -7.37
CA PHE A 43 -18.25 10.70 -8.74
C PHE A 43 -18.82 9.29 -8.83
N LEU A 44 -18.28 8.33 -8.06
CA LEU A 44 -18.85 6.98 -8.00
C LEU A 44 -20.30 7.00 -7.49
N PHE A 45 -20.62 7.79 -6.46
CA PHE A 45 -22.01 7.97 -5.99
C PHE A 45 -22.95 8.64 -7.01
N ARG A 46 -22.42 9.35 -8.01
CA ARG A 46 -23.22 9.94 -9.09
C ARG A 46 -23.26 9.07 -10.34
N SER A 47 -22.38 8.09 -10.43
CA SER A 47 -22.23 7.22 -11.60
C SER A 47 -23.44 6.32 -11.83
N ASP A 48 -24.31 6.17 -10.83
CA ASP A 48 -25.59 5.48 -10.90
C ASP A 48 -26.48 6.01 -12.03
N GLN A 49 -26.33 7.30 -12.36
CA GLN A 49 -27.04 7.98 -13.45
C GLN A 49 -26.38 7.80 -14.82
N THR A 50 -25.16 7.27 -14.89
CA THR A 50 -24.46 6.99 -16.15
C THR A 50 -25.00 5.70 -16.76
N PRO A 51 -25.33 5.65 -18.06
CA PRO A 51 -25.71 4.40 -18.73
C PRO A 51 -24.68 3.28 -18.52
N TYR A 52 -25.16 2.05 -18.38
CA TYR A 52 -24.29 0.89 -18.15
C TYR A 52 -23.33 0.66 -19.33
N GLU A 53 -23.79 0.93 -20.55
CA GLU A 53 -23.04 0.80 -21.79
C GLU A 53 -21.83 1.72 -21.83
N ILE A 54 -21.86 2.86 -21.13
CA ILE A 54 -20.73 3.78 -21.01
C ILE A 54 -19.75 3.28 -19.95
N ARG A 55 -20.27 2.81 -18.80
CA ARG A 55 -19.45 2.34 -17.66
C ARG A 55 -18.71 1.05 -17.97
N SER A 56 -19.40 0.07 -18.58
CA SER A 56 -18.84 -1.26 -18.87
C SER A 56 -17.61 -1.22 -19.78
N ARG A 57 -17.50 -0.20 -20.64
CA ARG A 57 -16.33 -0.01 -21.53
C ARG A 57 -15.01 0.19 -20.80
N ILE A 58 -15.05 0.75 -19.59
CA ILE A 58 -13.86 1.08 -18.80
C ILE A 58 -13.79 0.29 -17.48
N GLU A 59 -14.78 -0.55 -17.19
CA GLU A 59 -14.97 -1.20 -15.90
C GLU A 59 -13.79 -2.08 -15.52
N GLU A 60 -13.38 -2.99 -16.41
CA GLU A 60 -12.28 -3.92 -16.18
C GLU A 60 -10.95 -3.20 -15.86
N PRO A 61 -10.43 -2.29 -16.71
CA PRO A 61 -9.17 -1.61 -16.40
C PRO A 61 -9.29 -0.72 -15.14
N CYS A 62 -10.45 -0.12 -14.87
CA CYS A 62 -10.68 0.63 -13.63
C CYS A 62 -10.65 -0.27 -12.39
N ALA A 63 -11.28 -1.44 -12.43
CA ALA A 63 -11.28 -2.41 -11.33
C ALA A 63 -9.87 -2.92 -11.03
N ASN A 64 -9.09 -3.20 -12.08
CA ASN A 64 -7.69 -3.61 -11.96
C ASN A 64 -6.83 -2.50 -11.33
N ILE A 65 -7.01 -1.23 -11.73
CA ILE A 65 -6.34 -0.10 -11.10
C ILE A 65 -6.64 -0.04 -9.61
N ILE A 66 -7.92 -0.11 -9.21
CA ILE A 66 -8.35 -0.02 -7.81
C ILE A 66 -7.74 -1.15 -6.99
N MET A 67 -7.83 -2.38 -7.51
CA MET A 67 -7.32 -3.57 -6.83
C MET A 67 -5.81 -3.51 -6.62
N GLU A 68 -5.03 -3.26 -7.68
CA GLU A 68 -3.58 -3.26 -7.60
C GLU A 68 -3.06 -2.04 -6.80
N SER A 69 -3.67 -0.87 -6.96
CA SER A 69 -3.37 0.30 -6.12
C SER A 69 -3.60 0.02 -4.63
N GLY A 70 -4.73 -0.64 -4.29
CA GLY A 70 -5.04 -1.01 -2.92
C GLY A 70 -4.03 -1.99 -2.32
N LYS A 71 -3.60 -2.99 -3.11
CA LYS A 71 -2.56 -3.93 -2.69
C LYS A 71 -1.21 -3.23 -2.49
N ALA A 72 -0.80 -2.34 -3.39
CA ALA A 72 0.44 -1.57 -3.28
C ALA A 72 0.49 -0.70 -2.01
N LEU A 73 -0.61 0.01 -1.73
CA LEU A 73 -0.74 0.81 -0.51
C LEU A 73 -0.75 -0.06 0.75
N LYS A 74 -1.40 -1.23 0.71
CA LYS A 74 -1.43 -2.18 1.84
C LYS A 74 -0.02 -2.69 2.16
N GLU A 75 0.76 -3.09 1.17
CA GLU A 75 2.14 -3.51 1.37
C GLU A 75 3.02 -2.38 1.92
N SER A 76 2.89 -1.17 1.38
CA SER A 76 3.60 0.01 1.89
C SER A 76 3.24 0.31 3.34
N SER A 77 1.97 0.15 3.71
CA SER A 77 1.51 0.28 5.08
C SER A 77 2.08 -0.80 6.00
N LEU A 78 2.21 -2.05 5.52
CA LEU A 78 2.84 -3.12 6.28
C LEU A 78 4.32 -2.83 6.52
N MET A 79 5.02 -2.33 5.51
CA MET A 79 6.42 -1.91 5.58
C MET A 79 6.65 -0.90 6.72
N LEU A 80 5.81 0.15 6.76
CA LEU A 80 5.84 1.17 7.82
C LEU A 80 5.48 0.62 9.19
N LYS A 81 4.47 -0.25 9.27
CA LYS A 81 3.98 -0.81 10.55
C LYS A 81 5.01 -1.74 11.18
N GLN A 82 5.69 -2.54 10.36
CA GLN A 82 6.65 -3.54 10.81
C GLN A 82 8.06 -2.97 10.95
N PHE A 83 8.34 -1.79 10.37
CA PHE A 83 9.69 -1.23 10.23
C PHE A 83 10.63 -2.20 9.50
N ALA A 84 10.06 -2.95 8.57
CA ALA A 84 10.75 -3.99 7.82
C ALA A 84 10.47 -3.79 6.34
N LYS A 85 11.48 -3.95 5.48
CA LYS A 85 11.35 -3.82 4.03
C LYS A 85 11.51 -5.17 3.32
N SER A 86 10.76 -5.34 2.23
CA SER A 86 10.96 -6.45 1.31
C SER A 86 12.26 -6.26 0.52
N GLY A 87 12.95 -7.36 0.20
CA GLY A 87 14.08 -7.33 -0.74
C GLY A 87 13.64 -7.13 -2.20
N MET A 88 12.35 -7.29 -2.48
CA MET A 88 11.76 -7.15 -3.81
C MET A 88 10.91 -5.89 -3.92
N ALA A 89 10.94 -5.27 -5.10
CA ALA A 89 10.05 -4.15 -5.43
C ALA A 89 8.59 -4.57 -5.38
N ASN A 90 7.70 -3.64 -5.05
CA ASN A 90 6.27 -3.87 -4.99
C ASN A 90 5.70 -4.18 -6.40
N PRO A 91 5.29 -5.44 -6.70
CA PRO A 91 4.82 -5.80 -8.03
C PRO A 91 3.49 -5.11 -8.36
N HIS A 92 2.69 -4.79 -7.34
CA HIS A 92 1.38 -4.16 -7.51
C HIS A 92 1.48 -2.72 -8.02
N VAL A 93 2.60 -2.02 -7.79
CA VAL A 93 2.84 -0.70 -8.41
C VAL A 93 2.98 -0.85 -9.93
N ALA A 94 3.78 -1.81 -10.39
CA ALA A 94 3.94 -2.07 -11.82
C ALA A 94 2.61 -2.52 -12.46
N ASN A 95 1.88 -3.40 -11.78
CA ASN A 95 0.56 -3.86 -12.25
C ASN A 95 -0.46 -2.71 -12.33
N ALA A 96 -0.50 -1.81 -11.34
CA ALA A 96 -1.37 -0.63 -11.36
C ALA A 96 -1.03 0.31 -12.54
N LYS A 97 0.27 0.49 -12.83
CA LYS A 97 0.72 1.27 -14.00
C LYS A 97 0.31 0.60 -15.32
N ASN A 98 0.49 -0.71 -15.44
CA ASN A 98 0.06 -1.46 -16.61
C ASN A 98 -1.46 -1.34 -16.83
N ALA A 99 -2.26 -1.49 -15.76
CA ALA A 99 -3.71 -1.29 -15.83
C ALA A 99 -4.09 0.15 -16.22
N SER A 100 -3.33 1.15 -15.75
CA SER A 100 -3.50 2.55 -16.19
C SER A 100 -3.20 2.74 -17.67
N GLU A 101 -2.19 2.07 -18.22
CA GLU A 101 -1.91 2.13 -19.67
C GLU A 101 -3.00 1.42 -20.48
N SER A 102 -3.54 0.30 -19.99
CA SER A 102 -4.73 -0.34 -20.57
C SER A 102 -5.96 0.56 -20.56
N LEU A 103 -6.19 1.31 -19.47
CA LEU A 103 -7.28 2.29 -19.43
C LEU A 103 -7.05 3.41 -20.47
N LYS A 104 -5.83 3.95 -20.56
CA LYS A 104 -5.47 4.99 -21.54
C LYS A 104 -5.65 4.49 -22.97
N SER A 105 -5.32 3.23 -23.27
CA SER A 105 -5.51 2.67 -24.61
C SER A 105 -7.00 2.58 -24.97
N VAL A 106 -7.84 2.11 -24.04
CA VAL A 106 -9.32 2.09 -24.21
C VAL A 106 -9.86 3.50 -24.45
N LEU A 107 -9.41 4.51 -23.69
CA LEU A 107 -9.88 5.89 -23.88
C LEU A 107 -9.47 6.46 -25.25
N ARG A 108 -8.27 6.11 -25.76
CA ARG A 108 -7.79 6.56 -27.08
C ARG A 108 -8.59 5.99 -28.24
N THR A 109 -9.27 4.86 -28.08
CA THR A 109 -10.13 4.28 -29.12
C THR A 109 -11.52 4.93 -29.18
N ASN A 110 -11.76 6.01 -28.43
CA ASN A 110 -13.07 6.66 -28.32
C ASN A 110 -14.21 5.67 -27.98
N PRO A 111 -14.21 5.08 -26.76
CA PRO A 111 -15.08 3.96 -26.41
C PRO A 111 -16.57 4.35 -26.30
N TRP A 112 -16.88 5.64 -26.44
CA TRP A 112 -18.21 6.24 -26.28
C TRP A 112 -18.65 6.99 -27.54
N GLU A 113 -18.11 6.62 -28.71
CA GLU A 113 -18.53 7.21 -29.97
C GLU A 113 -20.06 7.17 -30.15
N GLY A 114 -20.65 8.33 -30.45
CA GLY A 114 -22.10 8.49 -30.60
C GLY A 114 -22.90 8.66 -29.30
N ALA A 115 -22.28 8.60 -28.12
CA ALA A 115 -22.96 8.85 -26.85
C ALA A 115 -23.07 10.36 -26.53
N ASP A 116 -24.05 10.72 -25.71
CA ASP A 116 -24.22 12.09 -25.22
C ASP A 116 -23.04 12.49 -24.32
N HIS A 117 -22.39 13.62 -24.63
CA HIS A 117 -21.28 14.17 -23.88
C HIS A 117 -21.59 14.31 -22.39
N LEU A 118 -22.81 14.71 -22.02
CA LEU A 118 -23.19 14.88 -20.61
C LEU A 118 -23.21 13.55 -19.85
N GLN A 119 -23.49 12.44 -20.54
CA GLN A 119 -23.47 11.09 -19.98
C GLN A 119 -22.04 10.53 -19.89
N ILE A 120 -21.14 11.00 -20.77
CA ILE A 120 -19.72 10.60 -20.79
C ILE A 120 -18.92 11.24 -19.66
N ILE A 121 -19.21 12.50 -19.32
CA ILE A 121 -18.40 13.29 -18.37
C ILE A 121 -18.13 12.55 -17.04
N PRO A 122 -19.11 11.93 -16.35
CA PRO A 122 -18.85 11.22 -15.11
C PRO A 122 -17.87 10.04 -15.29
N ALA A 123 -18.06 9.22 -16.33
CA ALA A 123 -17.20 8.06 -16.60
C ALA A 123 -15.78 8.49 -16.98
N ALA A 124 -15.63 9.51 -17.82
CA ALA A 124 -14.33 10.09 -18.17
C ALA A 124 -13.62 10.68 -16.93
N THR A 125 -14.37 11.31 -16.03
CA THR A 125 -13.83 11.87 -14.79
C THR A 125 -13.34 10.77 -13.84
N VAL A 126 -14.11 9.69 -13.67
CA VAL A 126 -13.69 8.51 -12.90
C VAL A 126 -12.41 7.91 -13.46
N ALA A 127 -12.35 7.68 -14.78
CA ALA A 127 -11.17 7.15 -15.45
C ALA A 127 -9.94 8.04 -15.24
N SER A 128 -10.10 9.36 -15.41
CA SER A 128 -9.02 10.34 -15.21
C SER A 128 -8.52 10.36 -13.76
N LEU A 129 -9.44 10.34 -12.78
CA LEU A 129 -9.09 10.31 -11.35
C LEU A 129 -8.35 9.02 -10.97
N LEU A 130 -8.72 7.88 -11.55
CA LEU A 130 -8.04 6.60 -11.29
C LEU A 130 -6.60 6.59 -11.82
N ILE A 131 -6.36 7.11 -13.03
CA ILE A 131 -5.00 7.31 -13.57
C ILE A 131 -4.17 8.19 -12.63
N ASP A 132 -4.79 9.25 -12.14
CA ASP A 132 -4.20 10.22 -11.21
C ASP A 132 -3.89 9.63 -9.82
N ILE A 133 -4.68 8.63 -9.40
CA ILE A 133 -4.47 7.87 -8.17
C ILE A 133 -3.29 6.91 -8.36
N VAL A 134 -3.16 6.23 -9.50
CA VAL A 134 -1.99 5.35 -9.78
C VAL A 134 -0.68 6.14 -9.65
N PHE A 135 -0.62 7.33 -10.24
CA PHE A 135 0.55 8.21 -10.11
C PHE A 135 0.84 8.55 -8.64
N CYS A 136 -0.19 8.87 -7.87
CA CYS A 136 -0.03 9.18 -6.46
C CYS A 136 0.43 7.97 -5.64
N VAL A 137 -0.11 6.77 -5.91
CA VAL A 137 0.29 5.52 -5.26
C VAL A 137 1.76 5.22 -5.52
N GLU A 138 2.21 5.36 -6.77
CA GLU A 138 3.62 5.25 -7.13
C GLU A 138 4.50 6.19 -6.29
N LYS A 139 4.11 7.47 -6.19
CA LYS A 139 4.87 8.46 -5.39
C LYS A 139 4.85 8.16 -3.89
N ILE A 140 3.77 7.58 -3.37
CA ILE A 140 3.72 7.12 -1.99
C ILE A 140 4.70 5.97 -1.81
N CYS A 141 4.64 4.93 -2.64
CA CYS A 141 5.51 3.76 -2.55
C CYS A 141 6.99 4.15 -2.64
N GLU A 142 7.38 4.99 -3.61
CA GLU A 142 8.73 5.56 -3.72
C GLU A 142 9.16 6.29 -2.43
N ALA A 143 8.28 7.10 -1.86
CA ALA A 143 8.57 7.84 -0.63
C ALA A 143 8.68 6.91 0.59
N VAL A 144 7.91 5.82 0.64
CA VAL A 144 8.05 4.81 1.70
C VAL A 144 9.35 4.05 1.57
N GLU A 145 9.77 3.69 0.35
CA GLU A 145 11.06 3.03 0.10
C GLU A 145 12.25 3.94 0.45
N GLU A 146 12.21 5.21 0.05
CA GLU A 146 13.20 6.23 0.44
C GLU A 146 13.31 6.32 1.96
N LEU A 147 12.17 6.39 2.64
CA LEU A 147 12.10 6.46 4.10
C LEU A 147 12.66 5.18 4.75
N ALA A 148 12.27 4.01 4.28
CA ALA A 148 12.73 2.73 4.80
C ALA A 148 14.25 2.58 4.70
N ASN A 149 14.83 3.03 3.58
CA ASN A 149 16.28 3.03 3.38
C ASN A 149 16.99 3.97 4.36
N LEU A 150 16.52 5.21 4.49
CA LEU A 150 17.14 6.19 5.40
C LEU A 150 16.96 5.85 6.88
N ALA A 151 15.84 5.20 7.22
CA ALA A 151 15.54 4.74 8.57
C ALA A 151 16.19 3.39 8.90
N ASN A 152 16.89 2.76 7.96
CA ASN A 152 17.49 1.43 8.08
C ASN A 152 16.48 0.36 8.54
N PHE A 153 15.34 0.26 7.84
CA PHE A 153 14.37 -0.80 8.07
C PHE A 153 15.01 -2.17 7.82
N GLU A 154 14.70 -3.13 8.69
CA GLU A 154 15.28 -4.47 8.64
C GLU A 154 14.65 -5.28 7.48
N PRO A 155 15.38 -6.16 6.79
CA PRO A 155 14.79 -7.07 5.82
C PRO A 155 13.72 -7.98 6.46
N SER A 156 12.58 -8.16 5.79
CA SER A 156 11.47 -8.99 6.31
C SER A 156 11.84 -10.45 6.61
N GLU A 157 12.92 -11.00 6.01
CA GLU A 157 13.42 -12.35 6.26
C GLU A 157 13.88 -12.59 7.71
N ILE A 158 14.21 -11.53 8.45
CA ILE A 158 14.73 -11.62 9.82
C ILE A 158 13.61 -11.91 10.85
N LEU A 159 12.34 -11.70 10.51
CA LEU A 159 11.20 -11.83 11.44
C LEU A 159 10.68 -13.27 11.63
N HIS A 160 11.27 -14.28 10.98
CA HIS A 160 10.94 -15.70 11.23
C HIS A 160 11.82 -16.38 12.29
N ARG A 161 12.80 -15.68 12.89
CA ARG A 161 13.69 -16.30 13.87
C ARG A 161 13.19 -16.09 15.31
N GLY A 162 12.14 -16.82 15.64
CA GLY A 162 11.62 -16.97 17.00
C GLY A 162 10.92 -18.31 17.22
N THR A 163 11.36 -19.38 16.57
CA THR A 163 10.89 -20.74 16.90
C THR A 163 11.56 -21.16 18.21
N VAL A 164 10.85 -21.01 19.32
CA VAL A 164 11.20 -21.73 20.55
C VAL A 164 10.98 -23.21 20.25
N GLN A 165 12.06 -24.00 20.18
CA GLN A 165 11.93 -25.45 20.12
C GLN A 165 11.42 -25.95 21.48
N PRO A 166 10.44 -26.88 21.52
CA PRO A 166 10.05 -27.52 22.77
C PRO A 166 11.23 -28.34 23.31
N ILE A 167 11.49 -28.22 24.61
CA ILE A 167 12.42 -29.09 25.34
C ILE A 167 11.83 -30.50 25.29
N PRO A 168 12.60 -31.54 24.87
CA PRO A 168 12.11 -32.90 24.94
C PRO A 168 12.04 -33.36 26.39
N ASP A 169 10.84 -33.70 26.86
CA ASP A 169 10.62 -34.35 28.15
C ASP A 169 11.39 -35.68 28.18
N THR A 170 12.55 -35.67 28.82
CA THR A 170 13.25 -36.89 29.19
C THR A 170 13.03 -37.07 30.67
N ASP A 171 11.91 -37.68 31.05
CA ASP A 171 11.82 -38.30 32.37
C ASP A 171 11.03 -39.61 32.32
N GLY A 172 11.78 -40.69 32.49
CA GLY A 172 11.32 -42.07 32.41
C GLY A 172 12.47 -43.02 32.74
N ALA A 173 13.42 -42.60 33.58
CA ALA A 173 14.46 -43.45 34.11
C ALA A 173 14.13 -43.80 35.57
N VAL A 174 13.35 -44.86 35.75
CA VAL A 174 13.05 -45.47 37.04
C VAL A 174 14.36 -45.80 37.76
N HIS A 175 14.69 -45.06 38.82
CA HIS A 175 15.77 -45.43 39.75
C HIS A 175 15.22 -46.49 40.70
N VAL A 176 15.62 -47.75 40.48
CA VAL A 176 15.43 -48.85 41.43
C VAL A 176 16.50 -48.72 42.52
N ILE A 177 16.08 -48.42 43.75
CA ILE A 177 16.94 -48.48 44.94
C ILE A 177 16.82 -49.89 45.52
N THR A 178 17.88 -50.68 45.39
CA THR A 178 18.02 -51.96 46.09
C THR A 178 18.65 -51.69 47.46
N ILE A 179 17.93 -51.99 48.54
CA ILE A 179 18.47 -52.04 49.90
C ILE A 179 18.91 -53.48 50.16
N ALA A 180 20.18 -53.68 50.50
CA ALA A 180 20.68 -54.94 51.04
C ALA A 180 20.73 -54.84 52.57
N GLU A 181 20.24 -55.89 53.26
CA GLU A 181 20.52 -56.16 54.68
C GLU A 181 21.92 -56.76 54.85
#